data_AF-A0A1H0PRA8-F1
#
_entry.id   AF-A0A1H0PRA8-F1
#
_cell.length_a   1.000
_cell.length_b   1.000
_cell.length_c   1.000
_cell.angle_alpha   90.00
_cell.angle_beta   90.00
_cell.angle_gamma   90.00
#
_symmetry.space_group_name_H-M   'P 1'
#
loop_
_entity.id
_entity.type
_entity.pdbx_description
1 polymer ?
#
loop_
_entity_poly.entity_id
_entity_poly.type
_entity_poly.pdbx_seq_one_letter_code
_entity_poly.pdbx_strand_id
1 'polypeptide(L)'
;MWKTSRRWLMASAGAAVLVLALPCSAANAAIRSITMYDGKSKLLVDNPMHRYLVNSRMLPSLRHDADGGVTLHIQHEAPAGDARQNWLPAPDGPFYVILRMYMPRPDAANGSWKQPPLVKLAQ
;
A
#
# COMPACT_ATOMS: atom_id res chain seq x y z
N MET A 1 -15.12 20.67 11.25
CA MET A 1 -14.47 21.07 9.98
C MET A 1 -13.60 19.92 9.49
N TRP A 2 -14.15 19.04 8.65
CA TRP A 2 -13.51 17.80 8.19
C TRP A 2 -13.02 18.02 6.75
N LYS A 3 -11.87 18.68 6.55
CA LYS A 3 -11.42 19.07 5.21
C LYS A 3 -10.35 18.10 4.68
N THR A 4 -10.69 17.54 3.50
CA THR A 4 -9.82 16.90 2.49
C THR A 4 -9.07 15.61 2.85
N SER A 5 -9.78 14.48 2.87
CA SER A 5 -9.19 13.16 2.62
C SER A 5 -9.28 12.83 1.13
N ARG A 6 -8.16 12.53 0.45
CA ARG A 6 -8.19 11.85 -0.85
C ARG A 6 -8.16 10.34 -0.62
N ARG A 7 -8.98 9.62 -1.38
CA ARG A 7 -9.04 8.16 -1.40
C ARG A 7 -8.73 7.71 -2.81
N TRP A 8 -7.76 6.83 -2.95
CA TRP A 8 -7.46 6.19 -4.22
C TRP A 8 -7.69 4.69 -4.09
N LEU A 9 -8.48 4.14 -5.02
CA LEU A 9 -8.74 2.73 -5.13
C LEU A 9 -7.80 2.18 -6.21
N MET A 10 -6.93 1.25 -5.84
CA MET A 10 -6.14 0.50 -6.80
C MET A 10 -6.62 -0.95 -6.75
N ALA A 11 -7.17 -1.46 -7.86
CA ALA A 11 -7.68 -2.82 -7.95
C ALA A 11 -6.71 -3.71 -8.74
N SER A 12 -6.59 -4.97 -8.33
CA SER A 12 -5.91 -6.02 -9.09
C SER A 12 -6.83 -7.24 -9.18
N ALA A 13 -6.87 -7.87 -10.35
CA ALA A 13 -7.66 -9.08 -10.60
C ALA A 13 -6.97 -10.39 -10.15
N GLY A 14 -5.76 -10.32 -9.57
CA GLY A 14 -5.01 -11.48 -9.07
C GLY A 14 -3.77 -11.09 -8.27
N ALA A 15 -2.98 -12.08 -7.81
CA ALA A 15 -1.74 -11.87 -7.06
C ALA A 15 -0.85 -10.82 -7.77
N ALA A 16 -0.59 -9.70 -7.09
CA ALA A 16 0.11 -8.58 -7.69
C ALA A 16 1.01 -7.91 -6.67
N VAL A 17 2.32 -8.04 -6.86
CA VAL A 17 3.30 -7.30 -6.05
C VAL A 17 3.17 -5.81 -6.31
N LEU A 18 2.34 -5.14 -5.51
CA LEU A 18 2.21 -3.69 -5.52
C LEU A 18 3.48 -3.05 -4.93
N VAL A 19 4.41 -2.68 -5.80
CA VAL A 19 5.53 -1.81 -5.44
C VAL A 19 5.01 -0.40 -5.20
N LEU A 20 4.63 -0.09 -3.96
CA LEU A 20 4.31 1.28 -3.59
C LEU A 20 5.57 2.04 -3.20
N ALA A 21 6.40 2.44 -4.17
CA ALA A 21 7.57 3.26 -3.91
C ALA A 21 7.15 4.60 -3.27
N LEU A 22 7.38 4.75 -1.98
CA LEU A 22 7.14 5.97 -1.21
C LEU A 22 8.37 6.89 -1.34
N PRO A 23 8.46 7.80 -2.33
CA PRO A 23 9.68 8.58 -2.53
C PRO A 23 10.02 9.36 -1.27
N CYS A 24 11.30 9.44 -0.89
CA CYS A 24 11.82 10.17 0.28
C CYS A 24 11.33 11.64 0.42
N SER A 25 10.61 12.17 -0.57
CA SER A 25 9.93 13.46 -0.51
C SER A 25 8.94 13.59 0.66
N ALA A 26 8.75 14.84 1.11
CA ALA A 26 7.80 15.23 2.15
C ALA A 26 6.33 14.81 1.91
N ALA A 27 5.99 14.27 0.74
CA ALA A 27 4.69 13.65 0.48
C ALA A 27 4.44 12.39 1.34
N ASN A 28 5.50 11.68 1.76
CA ASN A 28 5.40 10.52 2.65
C ASN A 28 4.75 10.86 4.00
N ALA A 29 4.87 12.11 4.47
CA ALA A 29 4.29 12.55 5.74
C ALA A 29 2.74 12.53 5.76
N ALA A 30 2.10 12.54 4.58
CA ALA A 30 0.64 12.54 4.48
C ALA A 30 0.03 11.14 4.40
N ILE A 31 0.81 10.11 4.04
CA ILE A 31 0.32 8.75 3.87
C ILE A 31 0.09 8.13 5.25
N ARG A 32 -1.15 7.74 5.50
CA ARG A 32 -1.60 7.29 6.83
C ARG A 32 -1.81 5.81 6.86
N SER A 33 -2.44 5.25 5.84
CA SER A 33 -2.58 3.81 5.72
C SER A 33 -2.78 3.35 4.28
N ILE A 34 -2.32 2.13 4.02
CA ILE A 34 -2.66 1.30 2.87
C ILE A 34 -3.41 0.12 3.45
N THR A 35 -4.65 -0.10 3.03
CA THR A 35 -5.48 -1.21 3.54
C THR A 35 -5.88 -2.11 2.39
N MET A 36 -5.70 -3.41 2.57
CA MET A 36 -6.10 -4.44 1.61
C MET A 36 -7.55 -4.88 1.88
N TYR A 37 -8.34 -5.02 0.83
CA TYR A 37 -9.70 -5.52 0.86
C TYR A 37 -9.89 -6.60 -0.21
N ASP A 38 -10.75 -7.56 0.13
CA ASP A 38 -11.27 -8.51 -0.85
C ASP A 38 -12.10 -7.80 -1.92
N GLY A 39 -11.91 -8.19 -3.18
CA GLY A 39 -12.61 -7.61 -4.33
C GLY A 39 -14.08 -8.00 -4.41
N LYS A 40 -14.49 -9.12 -3.80
CA LYS A 40 -15.88 -9.61 -3.83
C LYS A 40 -16.70 -9.09 -2.65
N SER A 41 -16.27 -9.42 -1.44
CA SER A 41 -16.96 -9.06 -0.19
C SER A 41 -16.75 -7.61 0.23
N LYS A 42 -15.68 -6.96 -0.26
CA LYS A 42 -15.27 -5.60 0.15
C LYS A 42 -14.87 -5.50 1.63
N LEU A 43 -14.59 -6.63 2.26
CA LEU A 43 -14.16 -6.73 3.67
C LEU A 43 -12.66 -7.01 3.77
N LEU A 44 -12.14 -6.90 5.00
CA LEU A 44 -10.80 -7.38 5.32
C LEU A 44 -10.78 -8.91 5.28
N VAL A 45 -9.70 -9.48 4.77
CA VAL A 45 -9.53 -10.95 4.65
C VAL A 45 -8.60 -11.44 5.72
N ASP A 46 -9.03 -12.47 6.45
CA ASP A 46 -8.19 -13.12 7.44
C ASP A 46 -6.90 -13.66 6.82
N ASN A 47 -5.79 -13.52 7.55
CA ASN A 47 -4.49 -13.93 7.05
C ASN A 47 -3.56 -14.35 8.19
N PRO A 48 -2.56 -15.21 7.93
CA PRO A 48 -1.69 -15.78 8.97
C PRO A 48 -0.88 -14.77 9.78
N MET A 49 -0.72 -13.52 9.30
CA MET A 49 0.01 -12.47 10.00
C MET A 49 -0.90 -11.51 10.76
N HIS A 50 -2.22 -11.69 10.69
CA HIS A 50 -3.21 -10.71 11.14
C HIS A 50 -2.89 -9.28 10.69
N ARG A 51 -2.32 -9.15 9.48
CA ARG A 51 -1.88 -7.88 8.88
C ARG A 51 -2.82 -7.50 7.76
N TYR A 52 -3.67 -6.51 8.01
CA TYR A 52 -4.70 -6.06 7.07
C TYR A 52 -4.37 -4.70 6.44
N LEU A 53 -3.38 -4.00 7.01
CA LEU A 53 -2.94 -2.69 6.58
C LEU A 53 -1.46 -2.47 6.87
N VAL A 54 -0.89 -1.50 6.17
CA VAL A 54 0.40 -0.87 6.50
C VAL A 54 0.14 0.60 6.77
N ASN A 55 0.63 1.13 7.89
CA ASN A 55 0.46 2.54 8.25
C ASN A 55 1.81 3.23 8.53
N SER A 56 1.78 4.56 8.65
CA SER A 56 3.01 5.35 8.81
C SER A 56 3.83 5.01 10.07
N ARG A 57 3.20 4.50 11.14
CA ARG A 57 3.90 4.10 12.36
C ARG A 57 4.68 2.79 12.19
N MET A 58 4.34 2.02 11.15
CA MET A 58 5.03 0.76 10.82
C MET A 58 6.26 0.99 9.94
N LEU A 59 6.41 2.16 9.30
CA LEU A 59 7.51 2.44 8.38
C LEU A 59 8.90 2.16 8.99
N PRO A 60 9.20 2.52 10.25
CA PRO A 60 10.52 2.24 10.84
C PRO A 60 10.85 0.75 10.97
N SER A 61 9.84 -0.13 10.97
CA SER A 61 10.03 -1.59 11.04
C SER A 61 9.91 -2.27 9.68
N LEU A 62 9.78 -1.50 8.60
CA LEU A 62 9.81 -2.03 7.23
C LEU A 62 11.22 -1.90 6.66
N ARG A 63 11.50 -2.73 5.66
CA ARG A 63 12.73 -2.66 4.90
C ARG A 63 12.65 -1.50 3.93
N HIS A 64 13.60 -0.58 4.02
CA HIS A 64 13.73 0.53 3.09
C HIS A 64 14.57 0.14 1.87
N ASP A 65 14.21 0.71 0.73
CA ASP A 65 14.96 0.61 -0.52
C ASP A 65 16.16 1.58 -0.49
N ALA A 66 17.09 1.46 -1.45
CA ALA A 66 18.31 2.27 -1.48
C ALA A 66 18.07 3.79 -1.58
N ASP A 67 16.90 4.19 -2.10
CA ASP A 67 16.44 5.57 -2.23
C ASP A 67 15.65 6.07 -1.01
N GLY A 68 15.54 5.26 0.05
CA GLY A 68 14.76 5.55 1.25
C GLY A 68 13.26 5.29 1.12
N GLY A 69 12.80 4.73 -0.01
CA GLY A 69 11.43 4.28 -0.19
C GLY A 69 11.12 2.97 0.53
N VAL A 70 9.88 2.49 0.38
CA VAL A 70 9.45 1.16 0.85
C VAL A 70 8.74 0.45 -0.28
N THR A 71 9.24 -0.69 -0.70
CA THR A 71 8.54 -1.58 -1.62
C THR A 71 7.66 -2.56 -0.86
N LEU A 72 6.34 -2.50 -1.04
CA LEU A 72 5.41 -3.48 -0.46
C LEU A 72 5.20 -4.67 -1.41
N HIS A 73 4.92 -5.85 -0.85
CA HIS A 73 4.53 -7.03 -1.60
C HIS A 73 3.08 -7.37 -1.26
N ILE A 74 2.17 -7.36 -2.24
CA ILE A 74 0.73 -7.60 -2.01
C ILE A 74 0.28 -8.87 -2.74
N GLN A 75 0.45 -10.01 -2.09
CA GLN A 75 0.24 -11.31 -2.74
C GLN A 75 -0.31 -12.32 -1.74
N HIS A 76 -0.90 -13.39 -2.27
CA HIS A 76 -1.49 -14.45 -1.46
C HIS A 76 -0.43 -15.28 -0.73
N GLU A 77 0.61 -15.71 -1.45
CA GLU A 77 1.70 -16.49 -0.88
C GLU A 77 2.74 -15.59 -0.22
N ALA A 78 3.34 -16.05 0.88
CA ALA A 78 4.41 -15.30 1.53
C ALA A 78 5.65 -15.22 0.62
N PRO A 79 6.23 -14.03 0.39
CA PRO A 79 7.48 -13.93 -0.34
C PRO A 79 8.62 -14.51 0.50
N ALA A 80 9.66 -15.01 -0.18
CA ALA A 80 10.82 -15.60 0.46
C ALA A 80 11.76 -14.52 1.06
N GLY A 81 12.52 -14.92 2.08
CA GLY A 81 13.58 -14.08 2.67
C GLY A 81 13.08 -12.75 3.24
N ASP A 82 13.89 -11.71 3.06
CA ASP A 82 13.68 -10.39 3.67
C ASP A 82 12.44 -9.65 3.13
N ALA A 83 11.96 -10.02 1.94
CA ALA A 83 10.76 -9.43 1.33
C ALA A 83 9.49 -9.65 2.19
N ARG A 84 9.51 -10.66 3.08
CA ARG A 84 8.42 -10.95 4.01
C ARG A 84 8.15 -9.82 5.00
N GLN A 85 9.14 -8.99 5.32
CA GLN A 85 8.93 -7.84 6.21
C GLN A 85 7.97 -6.82 5.58
N ASN A 86 8.06 -6.63 4.26
CA ASN A 86 7.24 -5.70 3.50
C ASN A 86 6.00 -6.35 2.88
N TRP A 87 5.67 -7.56 3.30
CA TRP A 87 4.51 -8.28 2.78
C TRP A 87 3.21 -7.82 3.44
N LEU A 88 2.18 -7.62 2.63
CA LEU A 88 0.79 -7.41 3.00
C LEU A 88 -0.03 -8.53 2.34
N PRO A 89 -0.48 -9.54 3.11
CA PRO A 89 -1.22 -10.67 2.56
C PRO A 89 -2.48 -10.24 1.80
N ALA A 90 -2.75 -10.90 0.68
CA ALA A 90 -3.94 -10.70 -0.15
C ALA A 90 -4.72 -12.03 -0.31
N PRO A 91 -6.01 -12.00 -0.64
CA PRO A 91 -6.74 -13.22 -0.98
C PRO A 91 -6.22 -13.85 -2.27
N ASP A 92 -6.47 -15.15 -2.43
CA ASP A 92 -6.31 -15.86 -3.71
C ASP A 92 -7.48 -15.53 -4.65
N GLY A 93 -7.54 -14.27 -5.07
CA GLY A 93 -8.67 -13.73 -5.80
C GLY A 93 -8.53 -12.23 -6.10
N PRO A 94 -9.59 -11.60 -6.64
CA PRO A 94 -9.58 -10.17 -6.89
C PRO A 94 -9.46 -9.42 -5.56
N PHE A 95 -8.65 -8.37 -5.54
CA PHE A 95 -8.50 -7.52 -4.37
C PHE A 95 -8.36 -6.06 -4.80
N TYR A 96 -8.57 -5.16 -3.86
CA TYR A 96 -8.18 -3.77 -4.04
C TYR A 96 -7.52 -3.24 -2.78
N VAL A 97 -6.70 -2.22 -2.96
CA VAL A 97 -6.09 -1.49 -1.86
C VAL A 97 -6.60 -0.07 -1.84
N ILE A 98 -6.72 0.47 -0.63
CA ILE A 98 -7.03 1.87 -0.40
C ILE A 98 -5.82 2.55 0.21
N LEU A 99 -5.24 3.49 -0.54
CA LEU A 99 -4.27 4.46 -0.03
C LEU A 99 -5.02 5.64 0.60
N ARG A 100 -4.81 5.88 1.90
CA ARG A 100 -5.37 7.00 2.63
C ARG A 100 -4.30 8.02 2.97
N MET A 101 -4.59 9.28 2.65
CA MET A 101 -3.82 10.42 3.11
C MET A 101 -4.68 11.32 4.00
N TYR A 102 -4.12 11.81 5.11
CA TYR A 102 -4.76 12.86 5.92
C TYR A 102 -3.95 14.13 5.81
N MET A 103 -4.64 15.24 5.54
CA MET A 103 -4.03 16.55 5.29
C MET A 103 -2.91 16.44 4.23
N PRO A 104 -3.26 15.99 3.01
CA PRO A 104 -2.27 15.93 1.93
C PRO A 104 -1.69 17.32 1.72
N ARG A 105 -0.37 17.39 1.52
CA ARG A 105 0.29 18.62 1.11
C ARG A 105 -0.30 19.13 -0.21
N PRO A 106 -0.15 20.44 -0.53
CA PRO A 106 -0.74 21.03 -1.72
C PRO A 106 -0.44 20.31 -3.03
N ASP A 107 0.75 19.72 -3.18
CA ASP A 107 1.16 18.91 -4.33
C ASP A 107 0.36 17.60 -4.49
N ALA A 108 0.02 16.94 -3.40
CA ALA A 108 -0.89 15.79 -3.42
C ALA A 108 -2.36 16.20 -3.56
N ALA A 109 -2.74 17.38 -3.07
CA ALA A 109 -4.08 17.92 -3.21
C ALA A 109 -4.40 18.35 -4.65
N ASN A 110 -3.45 19.05 -5.30
CA ASN A 110 -3.58 19.59 -6.66
C ASN A 110 -3.26 18.57 -7.77
N GLY A 111 -2.83 17.35 -7.42
CA GLY A 111 -2.55 16.27 -8.36
C GLY A 111 -1.16 16.33 -9.01
N SER A 112 -0.28 17.23 -8.59
CA SER A 112 1.11 17.31 -9.07
C SER A 112 1.93 16.11 -8.56
N TRP A 113 1.62 15.62 -7.37
CA TRP A 113 2.16 14.36 -6.87
C TRP A 113 1.47 13.20 -7.59
N LYS A 114 2.27 12.41 -8.31
CA LYS A 114 1.81 11.18 -8.93
C LYS A 114 1.81 10.07 -7.91
N GLN A 115 0.66 9.43 -7.75
CA GLN A 115 0.54 8.24 -6.93
C GLN A 115 1.49 7.16 -7.43
N PRO A 116 2.17 6.42 -6.54
CA PRO A 116 2.99 5.30 -6.95
C PRO A 116 2.09 4.27 -7.66
N PRO A 117 2.55 3.72 -8.80
CA PRO A 117 1.75 2.82 -9.59
C PRO A 117 1.55 1.47 -8.88
N LEU A 118 0.39 0.85 -9.11
CA LEU A 118 0.22 -0.57 -8.83
C LEU A 118 0.77 -1.37 -10.01
N VAL A 119 2.00 -1.84 -9.84
CA VAL A 119 2.68 -2.66 -10.85
C VAL A 119 2.35 -4.13 -10.57
N LYS A 120 1.94 -4.87 -11.58
CA LYS A 120 1.92 -6.34 -11.49
C LYS A 120 3.32 -6.81 -11.84
N LEU A 121 4.03 -7.45 -10.90
CA LEU A 121 5.24 -8.19 -11.28
C LEU A 121 4.81 -9.37 -12.15
N ALA A 122 5.42 -9.51 -13.33
CA ALA A 122 5.32 -10.73 -14.11
C ALA A 122 5.92 -11.86 -13.24
N GLN A 123 5.09 -12.85 -12.91
CA GLN A 123 5.56 -14.09 -12.30
C GLN A 123 6.34 -14.90 -13.34
#